data_AF-A0A4P5UWJ7-F1
#
_entry.id   AF-A0A4P5UWJ7-F1
#
_cell.length_a   1.000
_cell.length_b   1.000
_cell.length_c   1.000
_cell.angle_alpha   90.00
_cell.angle_beta   90.00
_cell.angle_gamma   90.00
#
_symmetry.space_group_name_H-M   'P 1'
#
loop_
_entity.id
_entity.type
_entity.pdbx_description
1 polymer ?
#
loop_
_entity_poly.entity_id
_entity_poly.type
_entity_poly.pdbx_seq_one_letter_code
_entity_poly.pdbx_strand_id
1 'polypeptide(L)'
;MTFVKLPSLLLNVELTMPIYEYQCTICGKVFDHLQSIKSEPLTHCLDQVCEQIEKGKGEVIKKISGSGLVFNGKGFYLTDYVKKSGPSES
;
A
#
# COMPACT_ATOMS: atom_id res chain seq x y z
N MET A 1 -20.99 6.93 -44.37
CA MET A 1 -20.75 7.75 -43.17
C MET A 1 -20.73 6.83 -41.97
N THR A 2 -19.58 6.21 -41.70
CA THR A 2 -19.38 5.34 -40.53
C THR A 2 -19.07 6.21 -39.33
N PHE A 3 -20.01 6.29 -38.39
CA PHE A 3 -19.79 6.92 -37.10
C PHE A 3 -18.76 6.09 -36.33
N VAL A 4 -17.53 6.59 -36.27
CA VAL A 4 -16.50 6.06 -35.37
C VAL A 4 -17.01 6.29 -33.95
N LYS A 5 -17.50 5.22 -33.33
CA LYS A 5 -17.84 5.16 -31.91
C LYS A 5 -16.53 5.33 -31.13
N LEU A 6 -16.19 6.56 -30.78
CA LEU A 6 -15.13 6.83 -29.81
C LEU A 6 -15.51 6.09 -28.52
N PRO A 7 -14.69 5.16 -28.01
CA PRO A 7 -14.88 4.67 -26.66
C PRO A 7 -14.67 5.87 -25.76
N SER A 8 -15.59 6.05 -24.83
CA SER A 8 -15.63 7.10 -23.82
C SER A 8 -14.41 7.01 -22.90
N LEU A 9 -13.25 7.40 -23.43
CA LEU A 9 -12.04 7.77 -22.71
C LEU A 9 -12.25 9.18 -22.15
N LEU A 10 -13.22 9.31 -21.25
CA LEU A 10 -13.17 10.36 -20.25
C LEU A 10 -12.57 9.70 -19.02
N LEU A 11 -11.29 9.97 -18.83
CA LEU A 11 -10.55 9.79 -17.59
C LEU A 11 -11.44 10.22 -16.42
N ASN A 12 -11.99 9.24 -15.69
CA ASN A 12 -12.49 9.46 -14.33
C ASN A 12 -11.28 9.59 -13.39
N VAL A 13 -10.40 10.55 -13.67
CA VAL A 13 -9.39 11.00 -12.69
C VAL A 13 -10.14 11.97 -11.78
N GLU A 14 -11.03 11.42 -10.96
CA GLU A 14 -11.50 12.17 -9.81
C GLU A 14 -10.29 12.37 -8.89
N LEU A 15 -10.03 13.63 -8.53
CA LEU A 15 -8.95 14.06 -7.61
C LEU A 15 -9.05 13.45 -6.20
N THR A 16 -10.03 12.56 -5.99
CA THR A 16 -10.32 11.79 -4.78
C THR A 16 -9.70 10.38 -4.80
N MET A 17 -9.01 9.98 -5.88
CA MET A 17 -8.41 8.65 -5.99
C MET A 17 -7.05 8.57 -5.27
N PRO A 18 -6.91 7.76 -4.21
CA PRO A 18 -5.66 7.67 -3.47
C PRO A 18 -4.56 7.01 -4.29
N ILE A 19 -3.32 7.37 -3.94
CA ILE A 19 -2.11 6.72 -4.44
C ILE A 19 -1.73 5.64 -3.42
N TYR A 20 -1.54 4.41 -3.89
CA TYR A 20 -0.99 3.33 -3.09
C TYR A 20 0.40 2.95 -3.58
N GLU A 21 1.29 2.68 -2.64
CA GLU A 21 2.62 2.15 -2.89
C GLU A 21 2.52 0.62 -2.99
N TYR A 22 3.16 0.04 -4.01
CA TYR A 22 3.25 -1.41 -4.23
C TYR A 22 4.69 -1.83 -4.41
N GLN A 23 5.01 -3.05 -4.00
CA GLN A 23 6.31 -3.68 -4.24
C GLN A 23 6.12 -4.99 -5.00
N CYS A 24 6.86 -5.15 -6.10
CA CYS A 24 6.89 -6.41 -6.84
C CYS A 24 7.81 -7.43 -6.16
N THR A 25 7.33 -8.66 -6.03
CA THR A 25 8.07 -9.79 -5.41
C THR A 25 9.17 -10.34 -6.31
N ILE A 26 9.05 -10.20 -7.64
CA ILE A 26 10.03 -10.72 -8.60
C ILE A 26 11.13 -9.70 -8.89
N CYS A 27 10.77 -8.51 -9.38
CA CYS A 27 11.77 -7.49 -9.74
C CYS A 27 12.20 -6.62 -8.56
N GLY A 28 11.54 -6.72 -7.40
CA GLY A 28 11.88 -5.98 -6.18
C GLY A 28 11.55 -4.48 -6.23
N LYS A 29 11.10 -3.94 -7.37
CA LYS A 29 10.81 -2.52 -7.53
C LYS A 29 9.59 -2.10 -6.73
N VAL A 30 9.69 -0.90 -6.20
CA VAL A 30 8.61 -0.19 -5.52
C VAL A 30 8.07 0.89 -6.45
N PHE A 31 6.75 0.99 -6.56
CA PHE A 31 6.10 1.97 -7.43
C PHE A 31 4.76 2.43 -6.85
N ASP A 32 4.35 3.63 -7.26
CA ASP A 32 3.10 4.24 -6.86
C ASP A 32 2.03 4.01 -7.93
N HIS A 33 0.82 3.63 -7.49
CA HIS A 33 -0.32 3.41 -8.37
C HIS A 33 -1.56 4.14 -7.84
N LEU A 34 -2.14 4.97 -8.70
CA LEU A 34 -3.45 5.57 -8.46
C LEU A 34 -4.50 4.46 -8.53
N GLN A 35 -5.24 4.24 -7.45
CA GLN A 35 -6.27 3.21 -7.40
C GLN A 35 -7.44 3.66 -6.52
N SER A 36 -8.66 3.38 -6.98
CA SER A 36 -9.86 3.61 -6.18
C SER A 36 -9.92 2.67 -4.98
N ILE A 37 -10.43 3.15 -3.85
CA ILE A 37 -10.70 2.31 -2.67
C ILE A 37 -11.67 1.18 -2.99
N LYS A 38 -12.60 1.41 -3.92
CA LYS A 38 -13.63 0.44 -4.31
C LYS A 38 -13.13 -0.60 -5.32
N SER A 39 -12.00 -0.37 -5.98
CA SER A 39 -11.50 -1.29 -6.99
C SER A 39 -10.69 -2.40 -6.34
N GLU A 40 -10.65 -3.55 -7.02
CA GLU A 40 -9.85 -4.68 -6.56
C GLU A 40 -8.36 -4.30 -6.49
N PRO A 41 -7.63 -4.81 -5.48
CA PRO A 41 -6.20 -4.57 -5.34
C PRO A 41 -5.43 -5.08 -6.56
N LEU A 42 -4.38 -4.35 -6.92
CA LEU A 42 -3.47 -4.80 -7.96
C LEU A 42 -2.78 -6.09 -7.49
N THR A 43 -2.85 -7.15 -8.28
CA THR A 43 -2.24 -8.46 -7.98
C THR A 43 -0.93 -8.68 -8.74
N HIS A 44 -0.78 -8.05 -9.90
CA HIS A 44 0.39 -8.20 -10.77
C HIS A 44 1.11 -6.89 -11.00
N CYS A 45 2.43 -6.98 -11.15
CA CYS A 45 3.27 -5.86 -11.50
C CYS A 45 2.89 -5.33 -12.88
N LEU A 46 2.95 -4.00 -13.01
CA LEU A 46 2.71 -3.32 -14.27
C LEU A 46 3.81 -3.66 -15.28
N ASP A 47 3.45 -3.90 -16.53
CA ASP A 47 4.38 -4.31 -17.59
C ASP A 47 5.48 -3.25 -17.80
N GLN A 48 5.17 -1.96 -17.66
CA GLN A 48 6.16 -0.86 -17.67
C GLN A 48 7.12 -0.82 -16.46
N VAL A 49 6.78 -1.45 -15.34
CA VAL A 49 7.62 -1.46 -14.13
C VAL A 49 8.48 -2.73 -14.08
N CYS A 50 7.93 -3.86 -14.52
CA CYS A 50 8.61 -5.15 -14.46
C CYS A 50 9.65 -5.29 -15.57
N GLU A 51 10.94 -5.18 -15.24
CA GLU A 51 12.04 -5.45 -16.19
C GLU A 51 12.27 -6.95 -16.42
N GLN A 52 11.66 -7.82 -15.60
CA GLN A 52 11.83 -9.28 -15.68
C GLN A 52 10.63 -9.96 -16.36
N ILE A 53 10.17 -9.43 -17.49
CA ILE A 53 9.04 -9.97 -18.26
C ILE A 53 9.28 -11.45 -18.64
N GLU A 54 10.54 -11.82 -18.88
CA GLU A 54 11.00 -13.20 -19.14
C GLU A 54 10.61 -14.18 -18.03
N LYS A 55 10.47 -13.71 -16.78
CA LYS A 55 10.07 -14.52 -15.61
C LYS A 55 8.57 -14.45 -15.32
N GLY A 56 7.80 -13.70 -16.11
CA GLY A 56 6.36 -13.52 -15.99
C GLY A 56 5.92 -12.28 -15.21
N LYS A 57 4.59 -12.09 -15.11
CA LYS A 57 3.95 -10.99 -14.37
C LYS A 57 4.07 -11.23 -12.87
N GLY A 58 5.12 -10.67 -12.27
CA GLY A 58 5.39 -10.83 -10.84
C GLY A 58 4.25 -10.35 -9.95
N GLU A 59 4.01 -11.07 -8.87
CA GLU A 59 3.00 -10.71 -7.87
C GLU A 59 3.43 -9.45 -7.12
N VAL A 60 2.48 -8.60 -6.76
CA VAL A 60 2.74 -7.37 -5.99
C VAL A 60 2.10 -7.41 -4.61
N ILE A 61 2.79 -6.78 -3.66
CA ILE A 61 2.29 -6.56 -2.30
C ILE A 61 2.06 -5.06 -2.10
N LYS A 62 0.91 -4.69 -1.53
CA LYS A 62 0.65 -3.30 -1.13
C LYS A 62 1.55 -2.95 0.05
N LYS A 63 2.37 -1.92 -0.11
CA LYS A 63 3.23 -1.39 0.93
C LYS A 63 2.43 -0.47 1.84
N ILE A 64 2.57 -0.68 3.14
CA ILE A 64 2.13 0.28 4.16
C ILE A 64 3.41 0.93 4.70
N SER A 65 3.69 2.14 4.23
CA SER A 65 4.85 2.88 4.69
C SER A 65 4.69 3.27 6.18
N GLY A 66 5.72 2.98 6.97
CA GLY A 66 5.67 3.04 8.43
C GLY A 66 5.71 4.47 8.98
N SER A 67 4.54 5.03 9.27
CA SER A 67 4.41 6.09 10.27
C SER A 67 4.16 5.42 11.62
N GLY A 68 4.87 5.86 12.67
CA GLY A 68 4.70 5.30 14.02
C GLY A 68 3.22 5.30 14.43
N LEU A 69 2.68 4.14 14.78
CA LEU A 69 1.32 4.03 15.27
C LEU A 69 1.27 4.59 16.69
N VAL A 70 0.69 5.80 16.85
CA VAL A 70 0.51 6.42 18.16
C VAL A 70 -0.93 6.20 18.62
N PHE A 71 -1.11 5.37 19.64
CA PHE A 71 -2.42 5.13 20.25
C PHE A 71 -2.68 6.15 21.36
N ASN A 72 -3.35 7.26 21.03
CA ASN A 72 -3.76 8.27 22.02
C ASN A 72 -5.11 7.91 22.64
N GLY A 73 -5.12 7.00 23.62
CA GLY A 73 -6.33 6.60 24.34
C GLY A 73 -6.06 6.17 25.78
N LYS A 74 -6.95 6.56 26.69
CA LYS A 74 -6.99 6.13 28.12
C LYS A 74 -7.36 4.65 28.29
N GLY A 75 -6.96 3.78 27.37
CA GLY A 75 -7.33 2.36 27.35
C GLY A 75 -6.23 1.42 26.86
N PHE A 76 -5.19 1.97 26.22
CA PHE A 76 -3.96 1.26 25.90
C PHE A 76 -2.92 1.58 26.99
N TYR A 77 -3.23 1.19 28.23
CA TYR A 77 -2.32 1.51 29.32
C TYR A 77 -1.06 0.64 29.23
N LEU A 78 0.07 1.32 29.42
CA LEU A 78 1.40 0.81 29.77
C LEU A 78 1.39 -0.02 31.09
N THR A 79 0.34 -0.79 31.40
CA THR A 79 0.15 -1.40 32.73
C THR A 79 1.00 -2.63 33.00
N ASP A 80 1.76 -3.14 32.03
CA ASP A 80 2.66 -4.29 32.22
C ASP A 80 4.15 -3.93 32.29
N TYR A 81 4.50 -2.66 32.49
CA TYR A 81 5.84 -2.38 33.03
C TYR A 81 5.87 -2.89 34.47
N VAL A 82 6.21 -4.17 34.62
CA VAL A 82 6.56 -4.81 35.88
C VAL A 82 7.55 -3.88 36.57
N LYS A 83 7.09 -3.19 37.61
CA LYS A 83 7.99 -2.55 38.57
C LYS A 83 8.82 -3.67 39.14
N LYS A 84 10.03 -3.87 38.61
CA LYS A 84 11.02 -4.72 39.26
C LYS A 84 11.33 -4.04 40.59
N SER A 85 10.77 -4.60 41.66
CA SER A 85 11.15 -4.31 43.04
C SER A 85 12.65 -4.60 43.19
N GLY A 86 13.45 -3.53 43.19
CA GLY A 86 14.84 -3.52 43.67
C GLY A 86 14.90 -2.88 45.06
N PRO A 87 15.83 -3.31 45.94
CA PRO A 87 15.59 -3.46 47.37
C PRO A 87 15.57 -2.14 48.16
N SER A 88 14.83 -2.17 49.27
CA SER A 88 14.93 -1.24 50.38
C SER A 88 16.32 -1.30 51.01
N GLU A 89 17.03 -0.17 51.02
CA GLU A 89 18.18 0.05 51.90
C GLU A 89 17.80 1.01 53.03
N SER A 90 18.37 0.69 54.19
CA SER A 90 18.08 1.24 55.53
C SER A 90 18.81 2.55 55.79
#